data_AF-A0ABC8UTQ4-F1
#
_entry.id   AF-A0ABC8UTQ4-F1
#
_cell.length_a   1.000
_cell.length_b   1.000
_cell.length_c   1.000
_cell.angle_alpha   90.00
_cell.angle_beta   90.00
_cell.angle_gamma   90.00
#
_symmetry.space_group_name_H-M   'P 1'
#
loop_
_entity.id
_entity.type
_entity.pdbx_description
1 polymer ?
#
loop_
_entity_poly.entity_id
_entity_poly.type
_entity_poly.pdbx_seq_one_letter_code
_entity_poly.pdbx_strand_id
1 'polypeptide(L)'
;MISVINRIVFAVPHYFVTSLTLDSTGLCKSKWEKTGRYPSGNYEYIDVNVAGTRYIVEVFLAGEFKIARPTDHYTSLLNFFPLVFVGKIDELKQVVRLMCNAIKKSMKTMDMHVPPWRRHGYLQARWFSSYKRTIKEIPARKGSDCSHGDLTGKKLVGFVAVPPISYYCREDYASKVGLTVGNLAMVLNGSSIL
;
A
#
# COMPACT_ATOMS: atom_id res chain seq x y z
N MET A 1 6.30 -15.43 12.99
CA MET A 1 5.76 -14.19 12.38
C MET A 1 6.66 -13.73 11.24
N ILE A 2 7.95 -13.47 11.49
CA ILE A 2 8.95 -13.11 10.45
C ILE A 2 9.06 -14.19 9.36
N SER A 3 9.11 -15.48 9.73
CA SER A 3 9.13 -16.58 8.76
C SER A 3 7.85 -16.71 7.91
N VAL A 4 6.72 -16.16 8.36
CA VAL A 4 5.45 -16.16 7.60
C VAL A 4 5.42 -14.98 6.64
N ILE A 5 5.87 -13.80 7.08
CA ILE A 5 6.05 -12.63 6.23
C ILE A 5 7.09 -12.94 5.14
N ASN A 6 8.26 -13.51 5.48
CA ASN A 6 9.28 -13.88 4.50
C ASN A 6 8.82 -15.00 3.53
N ARG A 7 7.92 -15.91 3.93
CA ARG A 7 7.35 -16.90 3.00
C ARG A 7 6.29 -16.31 2.08
N ILE A 8 5.57 -15.28 2.52
CA ILE A 8 4.51 -14.61 1.74
C ILE A 8 5.10 -13.57 0.77
N VAL A 9 6.30 -13.04 1.06
CA VAL A 9 6.88 -11.88 0.37
C VAL A 9 7.81 -12.26 -0.81
N PHE A 10 8.27 -13.51 -0.92
CA PHE A 10 9.19 -13.93 -1.98
C PHE A 10 8.58 -14.96 -2.91
N ALA A 11 7.68 -14.52 -3.79
CA ALA A 11 7.46 -15.14 -5.10
C ALA A 11 6.55 -14.24 -5.95
N VAL A 12 7.07 -13.10 -6.42
CA VAL A 12 6.62 -12.57 -7.71
C VAL A 12 7.67 -13.00 -8.72
N PRO A 13 7.59 -14.24 -9.24
CA PRO A 13 8.56 -14.70 -10.21
C PRO A 13 8.52 -13.77 -11.44
N HIS A 14 9.70 -13.61 -12.07
CA HIS A 14 9.98 -12.67 -13.16
C HIS A 14 9.01 -12.75 -14.36
N TYR A 15 8.17 -13.79 -14.43
CA TYR A 15 7.11 -13.96 -15.43
C TYR A 15 5.78 -13.26 -15.10
N PHE A 16 5.57 -12.76 -13.87
CA PHE A 16 4.32 -12.09 -13.49
C PHE A 16 4.12 -10.76 -14.23
N VAL A 17 5.20 -10.14 -14.72
CA VAL A 17 5.15 -8.82 -15.37
C VAL A 17 4.88 -8.92 -16.89
N THR A 18 5.20 -10.05 -17.52
CA THR A 18 5.17 -10.17 -19.00
C THR A 18 3.88 -10.76 -19.58
N SER A 19 2.93 -11.22 -18.74
CA SER A 19 1.65 -11.80 -19.21
C SER A 19 0.40 -11.09 -18.67
N LEU A 20 0.56 -9.98 -17.94
CA LEU A 20 -0.58 -9.19 -17.48
C LEU A 20 -1.11 -8.35 -18.64
N THR A 21 -2.02 -8.95 -19.39
CA THR A 21 -2.93 -8.18 -20.23
C THR A 21 -3.64 -7.16 -19.33
N LEU A 22 -3.72 -5.91 -19.81
CA LEU A 22 -4.25 -4.76 -19.05
C LEU A 22 -5.69 -4.96 -18.56
N ASP A 23 -6.41 -5.92 -19.15
CA ASP A 23 -7.78 -6.35 -18.83
C ASP A 23 -7.89 -7.11 -17.48
N SER A 24 -6.81 -7.70 -16.99
CA SER A 24 -6.81 -8.49 -15.75
C SER A 24 -6.66 -7.65 -14.48
N THR A 25 -6.28 -6.37 -14.62
CA THR A 25 -6.04 -5.43 -13.52
C THR A 25 -7.26 -4.57 -13.26
N GLY A 26 -7.67 -4.48 -11.99
CA GLY A 26 -8.81 -3.67 -11.56
C GLY A 26 -8.45 -2.69 -10.46
N LEU A 27 -9.04 -1.48 -10.54
CA LEU A 27 -9.09 -0.57 -9.40
C LEU A 27 -10.31 -0.91 -8.55
N CYS A 28 -10.07 -1.28 -7.29
CA CYS A 28 -11.10 -1.61 -6.33
C CYS A 28 -11.31 -0.46 -5.36
N LYS A 29 -12.57 -0.06 -5.15
CA LYS A 29 -12.97 0.96 -4.20
C LYS A 29 -13.88 0.34 -3.15
N SER A 30 -13.36 0.10 -1.95
CA SER A 30 -14.15 -0.38 -0.82
C SER A 30 -14.79 0.77 -0.06
N LYS A 31 -15.96 0.51 0.52
CA LYS A 31 -16.64 1.43 1.42
C LYS A 31 -17.27 0.63 2.56
N TRP A 32 -17.16 1.14 3.78
CA TRP A 32 -17.82 0.56 4.95
C TRP A 32 -18.46 1.63 5.81
N GLU A 33 -19.58 1.25 6.42
CA GLU A 33 -20.35 2.14 7.28
C GLU A 33 -19.82 2.13 8.71
N LYS A 34 -20.17 3.20 9.44
CA LYS A 34 -19.79 3.35 10.84
C LYS A 34 -20.42 2.20 11.62
N THR A 35 -19.59 1.51 12.40
CA THR A 35 -20.04 0.54 13.38
C THR A 35 -19.81 1.14 14.77
N GLY A 36 -20.49 0.65 15.83
CA GLY A 36 -20.24 1.12 17.19
C GLY A 36 -18.77 1.00 17.66
N ARG A 37 -17.94 0.24 16.95
CA ARG A 37 -16.52 -0.03 17.29
C ARG A 37 -15.50 0.77 16.48
N TYR A 38 -15.87 1.31 15.30
CA TYR A 38 -14.95 2.02 14.42
C TYR A 38 -15.69 2.89 13.39
N PRO A 39 -15.07 4.00 12.93
CA PRO A 39 -15.70 4.93 12.01
C PRO A 39 -15.92 4.30 10.61
N SER A 40 -16.81 4.90 9.84
CA SER A 40 -16.94 4.64 8.40
C SER A 40 -15.64 5.01 7.68
N GLY A 41 -15.50 4.50 6.46
CA GLY A 41 -14.39 4.85 5.61
C GLY A 41 -14.53 4.30 4.21
N ASN A 42 -13.55 4.68 3.40
CA ASN A 42 -13.36 4.18 2.05
C ASN A 42 -11.87 3.83 1.88
N TYR A 43 -11.59 2.95 0.93
CA TYR A 43 -10.21 2.60 0.59
C TYR A 43 -10.12 2.19 -0.87
N GLU A 44 -9.02 2.57 -1.51
CA GLU A 44 -8.74 2.21 -2.89
C GLU A 44 -7.53 1.27 -2.93
N TYR A 45 -7.64 0.18 -3.68
CA TYR A 45 -6.56 -0.79 -3.85
C TYR A 45 -6.60 -1.37 -5.26
N ILE A 46 -5.47 -1.93 -5.69
CA ILE A 46 -5.37 -2.58 -6.99
C ILE A 46 -5.50 -4.08 -6.78
N ASP A 47 -6.22 -4.74 -7.70
CA ASP A 47 -6.25 -6.19 -7.78
C ASP A 47 -5.90 -6.67 -9.18
N VAL A 48 -5.45 -7.92 -9.24
CA VAL A 48 -5.10 -8.59 -10.49
C VAL A 48 -5.72 -9.98 -10.46
N ASN A 49 -6.42 -10.35 -11.53
CA ASN A 49 -6.99 -11.69 -11.67
C ASN A 49 -6.18 -12.50 -12.69
N VAL A 50 -5.41 -13.48 -12.22
CA VAL A 50 -4.61 -14.36 -13.07
C VAL A 50 -5.24 -15.75 -13.05
N ALA A 51 -5.75 -16.20 -14.19
CA ALA A 51 -6.35 -17.53 -14.35
C ALA A 51 -7.37 -17.89 -13.25
N GLY A 52 -8.25 -16.95 -12.91
CA GLY A 52 -9.29 -17.12 -11.88
C GLY A 52 -8.82 -16.92 -10.44
N THR A 53 -7.53 -16.71 -10.20
CA THR A 53 -6.99 -16.39 -8.88
C THR A 53 -6.79 -14.88 -8.72
N ARG A 54 -7.40 -14.32 -7.67
CA ARG A 54 -7.35 -12.89 -7.36
C ARG A 54 -6.19 -12.56 -6.41
N TYR A 55 -5.35 -11.64 -6.83
CA TYR A 55 -4.25 -11.06 -6.06
C TYR A 55 -4.54 -9.60 -5.74
N ILE A 56 -4.15 -9.17 -4.55
CA ILE A 56 -4.18 -7.76 -4.14
C ILE A 56 -2.77 -7.21 -4.29
N VAL A 57 -2.68 -6.02 -4.87
CA VAL A 57 -1.44 -5.27 -5.06
C VAL A 57 -1.52 -4.00 -4.21
N GLU A 58 -0.55 -3.84 -3.31
CA GLU A 58 -0.45 -2.69 -2.42
C GLU A 58 0.97 -2.11 -2.47
N VAL A 59 1.12 -0.84 -2.83
CA VAL A 59 2.42 -0.20 -3.11
C VAL A 59 3.12 0.27 -1.84
N PHE A 60 2.41 0.36 -0.71
CA PHE A 60 3.04 0.71 0.56
C PHE A 60 2.29 0.13 1.76
N LEU A 61 2.15 -1.21 1.79
CA LEU A 61 1.37 -1.90 2.81
C LEU A 61 1.87 -1.62 4.25
N ALA A 62 3.19 -1.44 4.44
CA ALA A 62 3.77 -1.07 5.74
C ALA A 62 3.18 0.24 6.30
N GLY A 63 2.87 1.21 5.44
CA GLY A 63 2.24 2.48 5.81
C GLY A 63 0.91 2.27 6.54
N GLU A 64 0.18 1.23 6.15
CA GLU A 64 -1.10 0.86 6.74
C GLU A 64 -1.02 0.27 8.15
N PHE A 65 0.19 0.04 8.63
CA PHE A 65 0.44 -0.46 9.97
C PHE A 65 1.31 0.49 10.82
N LYS A 66 1.66 1.69 10.33
CA LYS A 66 2.45 2.66 11.12
C LYS A 66 1.68 3.13 12.37
N ILE A 67 2.35 3.16 13.53
CA ILE A 67 1.76 3.63 14.79
C ILE A 67 2.66 4.67 15.45
N ALA A 68 2.10 5.46 16.36
CA ALA A 68 2.90 6.36 17.20
C ALA A 68 3.67 5.54 18.24
N ARG A 69 4.92 5.93 18.50
CA ARG A 69 5.82 5.30 19.47
C ARG A 69 5.87 3.77 19.33
N PRO A 70 6.26 3.23 18.16
CA PRO A 70 6.43 1.80 18.01
C PRO A 70 7.57 1.30 18.90
N THR A 71 7.48 0.07 19.40
CA THR A 71 8.63 -0.61 20.01
C THR A 71 9.63 -1.02 18.93
N ASP A 72 10.92 -1.19 19.27
CA ASP A 72 11.96 -1.57 18.30
C ASP A 72 11.64 -2.89 17.57
N HIS A 73 11.04 -3.83 18.31
CA HIS A 73 10.56 -5.09 17.73
C HIS A 73 9.46 -4.85 16.67
N TYR A 74 8.54 -3.93 16.95
CA TYR A 74 7.48 -3.59 15.99
C TYR A 74 8.03 -2.82 14.78
N THR A 75 8.97 -1.90 15.00
CA THR A 75 9.69 -1.20 13.92
C THR A 75 10.41 -2.19 13.01
N SER A 76 11.08 -3.20 13.59
CA SER A 76 11.72 -4.27 12.83
C SER A 76 10.72 -5.06 11.99
N LEU A 77 9.53 -5.36 12.52
CA LEU A 77 8.45 -6.02 11.76
C LEU A 77 8.00 -5.20 10.54
N LEU A 78 7.89 -3.88 10.67
CA LEU A 78 7.54 -3.00 9.55
C LEU A 78 8.60 -2.99 8.45
N ASN A 79 9.89 -3.09 8.82
CA ASN A 79 11.00 -3.08 7.87
C ASN A 79 11.09 -4.35 7.01
N PHE A 80 10.40 -5.44 7.39
CA PHE A 80 10.33 -6.66 6.58
C PHE A 80 9.31 -6.61 5.45
N PHE A 81 8.46 -5.57 5.40
CA PHE A 81 7.49 -5.46 4.31
C PHE A 81 8.19 -5.09 3.01
N PRO A 82 7.81 -5.72 1.88
CA PRO A 82 8.27 -5.28 0.58
C PRO A 82 7.70 -3.90 0.28
N LEU A 83 8.36 -3.16 -0.63
CA LEU A 83 7.80 -1.93 -1.16
C LEU A 83 6.41 -2.22 -1.76
N VAL A 84 6.35 -3.13 -2.72
CA VAL A 84 5.08 -3.58 -3.31
C VAL A 84 4.73 -4.95 -2.75
N PHE A 85 3.60 -5.04 -2.07
CA PHE A 85 2.98 -6.30 -1.67
C PHE A 85 2.10 -6.82 -2.81
N VAL A 86 2.32 -8.07 -3.20
CA VAL A 86 1.43 -8.82 -4.08
C VAL A 86 1.09 -10.13 -3.38
N GLY A 87 -0.18 -10.38 -3.12
CA GLY A 87 -0.58 -11.59 -2.41
C GLY A 87 -2.05 -11.94 -2.60
N LYS A 88 -2.39 -13.19 -2.31
CA LYS A 88 -3.78 -13.66 -2.31
C LYS A 88 -4.58 -12.98 -1.20
N ILE A 89 -5.90 -12.96 -1.36
CA ILE A 89 -6.83 -12.41 -0.35
C ILE A 89 -6.55 -13.00 1.03
N ASP A 90 -6.37 -14.31 1.14
CA ASP A 90 -6.19 -14.97 2.44
C ASP A 90 -4.81 -14.71 3.07
N GLU A 91 -3.79 -14.49 2.25
CA GLU A 91 -2.46 -14.06 2.70
C GLU A 91 -2.54 -12.66 3.31
N LEU A 92 -3.23 -11.72 2.64
CA LEU A 92 -3.44 -10.39 3.18
C LEU A 92 -4.26 -10.42 4.48
N LYS A 93 -5.31 -11.26 4.58
CA LYS A 93 -6.06 -11.44 5.84
C LYS A 93 -5.15 -11.88 6.98
N GLN A 94 -4.24 -12.82 6.73
CA GLN A 94 -3.27 -13.29 7.73
C GLN A 94 -2.31 -12.17 8.13
N VAL A 95 -1.75 -11.44 7.17
CA VAL A 95 -0.87 -10.28 7.42
C VAL A 95 -1.58 -9.25 8.28
N VAL A 96 -2.80 -8.83 7.92
CA VAL A 96 -3.60 -7.87 8.68
C VAL A 96 -3.84 -8.36 10.11
N ARG A 97 -4.18 -9.64 10.30
CA ARG A 97 -4.38 -10.24 11.64
C ARG A 97 -3.10 -10.19 12.47
N LEU A 98 -1.98 -10.62 11.90
CA LEU A 98 -0.68 -10.65 12.59
C LEU A 98 -0.22 -9.25 12.98
N MET A 99 -0.31 -8.29 12.07
CA MET A 99 0.07 -6.90 12.32
C MET A 99 -0.83 -6.22 13.35
N CYS A 100 -2.15 -6.45 13.32
CA CYS A 100 -3.05 -5.91 14.35
C CYS A 100 -2.72 -6.43 15.76
N ASN A 101 -2.32 -7.69 15.87
CA ASN A 101 -1.86 -8.25 17.15
C ASN A 101 -0.54 -7.64 17.59
N ALA A 102 0.39 -7.43 16.66
CA ALA A 102 1.67 -6.77 16.93
C ALA A 102 1.49 -5.30 17.33
N ILE A 103 0.58 -4.56 16.69
CA ILE A 103 0.15 -3.21 17.09
C ILE A 103 -0.35 -3.22 18.53
N LYS A 104 -1.30 -4.11 18.85
CA LYS A 104 -1.87 -4.21 20.19
C LYS A 104 -0.79 -4.47 21.24
N LYS A 105 0.17 -5.34 20.94
CA LYS A 105 1.30 -5.63 21.84
C LYS A 105 2.21 -4.40 22.01
N SER A 106 2.64 -3.78 20.91
CA SER A 106 3.50 -2.59 20.93
C SER A 106 2.88 -1.44 21.70
N MET A 107 1.62 -1.11 21.41
CA MET A 107 0.93 0.00 22.06
C MET A 107 0.69 -0.28 23.54
N LYS A 108 0.38 -1.53 23.91
CA LYS A 108 0.27 -1.92 25.33
C LYS A 108 1.60 -1.75 26.07
N THR A 109 2.73 -2.13 25.47
CA THR A 109 4.06 -1.93 26.07
C THR A 109 4.37 -0.46 26.31
N MET A 110 3.89 0.42 25.43
CA MET A 110 4.10 1.87 25.53
C MET A 110 2.99 2.59 26.32
N ASP A 111 2.13 1.86 27.03
CA ASP A 111 0.97 2.36 27.76
C ASP A 111 0.05 3.27 26.92
N MET A 112 -0.24 2.82 25.70
CA MET A 112 -1.10 3.52 24.74
C MET A 112 -2.30 2.67 24.35
N HIS A 113 -3.46 3.32 24.23
CA HIS A 113 -4.66 2.68 23.70
C HIS A 113 -4.61 2.56 22.17
N VAL A 114 -5.05 1.42 21.62
CA VAL A 114 -5.10 1.20 20.17
C VAL A 114 -6.24 2.04 19.56
N PRO A 115 -5.93 2.99 18.66
CA PRO A 115 -6.96 3.83 18.06
C PRO A 115 -7.90 2.99 17.19
N PRO A 116 -9.17 3.41 17.03
CA PRO A 116 -10.18 2.63 16.31
C PRO A 116 -9.75 2.21 14.90
N TRP A 117 -9.05 3.08 14.16
CA TRP A 117 -8.58 2.81 12.79
C TRP A 117 -7.38 1.85 12.70
N ARG A 118 -6.73 1.53 13.82
CA ARG A 118 -5.67 0.51 13.88
C ARG A 118 -6.17 -0.83 14.42
N ARG A 119 -7.47 -0.94 14.69
CA ARG A 119 -8.08 -2.21 15.10
C ARG A 119 -8.31 -3.11 13.90
N HIS A 120 -8.32 -4.41 14.16
CA HIS A 120 -8.47 -5.45 13.15
C HIS A 120 -9.70 -5.26 12.25
N GLY A 121 -10.86 -4.96 12.83
CA GLY A 121 -12.09 -4.76 12.06
C GLY A 121 -12.00 -3.60 11.06
N TYR A 122 -11.40 -2.48 11.46
CA TYR A 122 -11.24 -1.33 10.56
C TYR A 122 -10.22 -1.62 9.45
N LEU A 123 -9.07 -2.22 9.80
CA LEU A 123 -8.07 -2.57 8.79
C LEU A 123 -8.58 -3.64 7.82
N GLN A 124 -9.34 -4.63 8.30
CA GLN A 124 -9.97 -5.61 7.41
C GLN A 124 -10.97 -4.96 6.44
N ALA A 125 -11.75 -3.98 6.91
CA ALA A 125 -12.76 -3.32 6.08
C ALA A 125 -12.16 -2.65 4.83
N ARG A 126 -10.90 -2.19 4.90
CA ARG A 126 -10.20 -1.59 3.75
C ARG A 126 -10.17 -2.49 2.52
N TRP A 127 -9.93 -3.78 2.69
CA TRP A 127 -9.80 -4.71 1.56
C TRP A 127 -10.97 -5.69 1.42
N PHE A 128 -11.69 -5.98 2.51
CA PHE A 128 -12.67 -7.07 2.56
C PHE A 128 -14.12 -6.62 2.74
N SER A 129 -14.39 -5.31 2.83
CA SER A 129 -15.76 -4.80 2.74
C SER A 129 -16.28 -4.83 1.30
N SER A 130 -17.58 -4.54 1.14
CA SER A 130 -18.19 -4.34 -0.17
C SER A 130 -17.38 -3.33 -0.97
N TYR A 131 -17.07 -3.68 -2.22
CA TYR A 131 -16.24 -2.87 -3.10
C TYR A 131 -16.80 -2.85 -4.52
N LYS A 132 -16.53 -1.75 -5.22
CA LYS A 132 -16.75 -1.62 -6.67
C LYS A 132 -15.43 -1.84 -7.38
N ARG A 133 -15.43 -2.68 -8.42
CA ARG A 133 -14.25 -2.96 -9.26
C ARG A 133 -14.41 -2.26 -10.60
N THR A 134 -13.40 -1.51 -11.01
CA THR A 134 -13.32 -0.89 -12.33
C THR A 134 -12.15 -1.47 -13.09
N ILE A 135 -12.44 -2.11 -14.23
CA ILE A 135 -11.44 -2.55 -15.21
C ILE A 135 -11.40 -1.47 -16.29
N LYS A 136 -10.20 -1.02 -16.68
CA LYS A 136 -10.08 -0.14 -17.85
C LYS A 136 -10.18 -1.00 -19.10
N GLU A 137 -11.36 -1.10 -19.69
CA GLU A 137 -11.48 -1.63 -21.04
C GLU A 137 -10.80 -0.64 -22.00
N ILE A 138 -9.72 -1.08 -22.66
CA ILE A 138 -9.24 -0.38 -23.85
C ILE A 138 -10.33 -0.62 -24.91
N PRO A 139 -10.95 0.41 -25.50
CA PRO A 139 -11.94 0.18 -26.54
C PRO A 139 -11.24 -0.55 -27.69
N ALA A 140 -11.69 -1.77 -27.99
CA ALA A 140 -11.30 -2.46 -29.21
C ALA A 140 -11.68 -1.53 -30.38
N ARG A 141 -10.69 -1.13 -31.18
CA ARG A 141 -10.94 -0.40 -32.43
C ARG A 141 -11.81 -1.30 -33.32
N LYS A 142 -13.12 -1.06 -33.35
CA LYS A 142 -13.97 -1.55 -34.44
C LYS A 142 -13.60 -0.75 -35.68
N GLY A 143 -13.12 -1.47 -36.70
CA GLY A 143 -12.94 -0.91 -38.03
C GLY A 143 -14.27 -0.38 -38.60
N SER A 144 -14.16 0.79 -39.23
CA SER A 144 -15.05 1.51 -40.16
C SER A 144 -16.51 1.04 -40.35
N ASP A 145 -17.45 2.00 -40.24
CA ASP A 145 -18.04 2.54 -41.47
C ASP A 145 -18.55 3.99 -41.31
N CYS A 146 -18.51 4.74 -42.40
CA CYS A 146 -18.73 6.19 -42.48
C CYS A 146 -20.22 6.54 -42.71
N SER A 147 -20.76 7.55 -42.02
CA SER A 147 -21.93 8.33 -42.46
C SER A 147 -22.05 9.67 -41.73
N HIS A 148 -22.56 10.67 -42.44
CA HIS A 148 -22.37 12.12 -42.29
C HIS A 148 -23.48 12.82 -41.46
N GLY A 149 -23.13 13.90 -40.75
CA GLY A 149 -24.02 14.92 -40.13
C GLY A 149 -24.10 14.84 -38.60
N ASP A 150 -24.15 15.89 -37.77
CA ASP A 150 -24.08 17.36 -37.88
C ASP A 150 -23.92 17.88 -36.42
N LEU A 151 -23.48 19.12 -36.24
CA LEU A 151 -22.96 19.80 -35.05
C LEU A 151 -23.96 19.83 -33.86
N THR A 152 -23.60 19.68 -32.59
CA THR A 152 -23.00 20.70 -31.70
C THR A 152 -23.09 20.19 -30.24
N GLY A 153 -22.12 20.52 -29.38
CA GLY A 153 -22.29 20.43 -27.92
C GLY A 153 -21.26 19.63 -27.12
N LYS A 154 -19.95 19.85 -27.32
CA LYS A 154 -18.94 19.37 -26.37
C LYS A 154 -18.85 20.34 -25.18
N LYS A 155 -19.61 20.08 -24.11
CA LYS A 155 -19.36 20.71 -22.80
C LYS A 155 -18.10 20.08 -22.20
N LEU A 156 -16.95 20.66 -22.50
CA LEU A 156 -15.69 20.33 -21.86
C LEU A 156 -15.71 20.99 -20.47
N VAL A 157 -16.00 20.21 -19.43
CA VAL A 157 -15.85 20.67 -18.04
C VAL A 157 -14.36 20.68 -17.75
N GLY A 158 -13.75 21.86 -17.87
CA GLY A 158 -12.37 22.08 -17.46
C GLY A 158 -12.24 21.89 -15.95
N PHE A 159 -11.42 20.92 -15.53
CA PHE A 159 -10.93 20.89 -14.17
C PHE A 159 -9.80 21.90 -14.05
N VAL A 160 -9.98 22.88 -13.18
CA VAL A 160 -8.90 23.75 -12.71
C VAL A 160 -7.85 22.85 -12.05
N ALA A 161 -6.61 22.90 -12.54
CA ALA A 161 -5.49 22.24 -11.90
C ALA A 161 -5.30 22.88 -10.52
N VAL A 162 -5.70 22.16 -9.47
CA VAL A 162 -5.30 22.52 -8.11
C VAL A 162 -3.81 22.22 -8.02
N PRO A 163 -2.96 23.20 -7.64
CA PRO A 163 -1.53 22.95 -7.51
C PRO A 163 -1.29 21.83 -6.48
N PRO A 164 -0.22 21.04 -6.65
CA PRO A 164 0.11 20.00 -5.69
C PRO A 164 0.27 20.64 -4.30
N ILE A 165 -0.39 20.06 -3.30
CA ILE A 165 -0.13 20.39 -1.90
C ILE A 165 1.32 20.01 -1.64
N SER A 166 2.22 21.00 -1.66
CA SER A 166 3.61 20.82 -1.26
C SER A 166 3.63 20.63 0.25
N TYR A 167 4.00 19.43 0.70
CA TYR A 167 4.33 19.21 2.10
C TYR A 167 5.68 19.89 2.36
N TYR A 168 5.67 21.17 2.74
CA TYR A 168 6.83 21.75 3.39
C TYR A 168 7.00 21.03 4.72
N CYS A 169 8.02 20.18 4.80
CA CYS A 169 8.55 19.73 6.07
C CYS A 169 9.16 20.98 6.73
N ARG A 170 8.65 21.34 7.90
CA ARG A 170 9.18 22.48 8.67
C ARG A 170 10.55 22.06 9.19
N GLU A 171 11.61 22.49 8.50
CA GLU A 171 13.00 22.35 8.91
C GLU A 171 13.30 23.37 10.01
N ASP A 172 13.25 22.95 11.26
CA ASP A 172 13.86 23.67 12.36
C ASP A 172 14.50 22.66 13.32
N TYR A 173 15.72 22.22 12.99
CA TYR A 173 16.78 22.03 13.97
C TYR A 173 18.13 22.02 13.25
N ALA A 174 18.71 23.22 13.15
CA ALA A 174 20.10 23.39 12.81
C ALA A 174 20.96 22.80 13.94
N SER A 175 21.49 21.60 13.74
CA SER A 175 22.66 21.11 14.46
C SER A 175 23.85 21.12 13.51
N LYS A 176 24.68 22.15 13.65
CA LYS A 176 26.01 22.28 13.04
C LYS A 176 26.86 21.04 13.38
N VAL A 177 27.01 20.12 12.42
CA VAL A 177 28.28 19.41 12.20
C VAL A 177 28.37 19.12 10.70
N GLY A 178 29.39 19.65 10.03
CA GLY A 178 29.54 19.59 8.59
C GLY A 178 29.70 18.15 8.07
N LEU A 179 29.01 17.87 6.97
CA LEU A 179 29.26 16.73 6.09
C LEU A 179 30.69 16.86 5.54
N THR A 180 31.62 16.10 6.10
CA THR A 180 32.90 15.84 5.44
C THR A 180 32.81 14.45 4.82
N VAL A 181 32.83 14.41 3.49
CA VAL A 181 32.93 13.18 2.69
C VAL A 181 34.26 12.52 3.04
N GLY A 182 34.22 11.35 3.70
CA GLY A 182 35.40 10.61 4.11
C GLY A 182 35.15 9.10 4.18
N ASN A 183 35.55 8.40 3.12
CA ASN A 183 35.90 6.97 3.01
C ASN A 183 35.23 5.95 3.94
N LEU A 184 34.10 5.39 3.47
CA LEU A 184 33.43 4.16 3.95
C LEU A 184 34.30 2.88 3.94
N ALA A 185 35.52 2.94 3.40
CA ALA A 185 36.41 1.79 3.24
C ALA A 185 37.11 1.34 4.54
N MET A 186 37.15 2.17 5.58
CA MET A 186 37.89 1.85 6.82
C MET A 186 37.07 1.08 7.86
N VAL A 187 35.74 1.00 7.70
CA VAL A 187 34.85 0.33 8.69
C VAL A 187 34.61 -1.15 8.36
N LEU A 188 34.91 -1.58 7.13
CA LEU A 188 34.54 -2.90 6.64
C LEU A 188 35.69 -3.91 6.53
N ASN A 189 36.93 -3.56 6.90
CA ASN A 189 38.04 -4.52 6.79
C ASN A 189 39.09 -4.33 7.89
N GLY A 190 39.09 -5.22 8.89
CA GLY A 190 40.16 -5.27 9.90
C GLY A 190 39.79 -5.99 11.18
N SER A 191 39.64 -7.31 11.11
CA SER A 191 39.67 -8.21 12.27
C SER A 191 41.06 -8.25 12.90
N SER A 192 41.11 -8.45 14.23
CA SER A 192 42.28 -8.89 15.02
C SER A 192 43.37 -7.79 15.15
N ILE A 193 44.13 -7.58 16.24
CA ILE A 193 44.84 -8.49 17.14
C ILE A 193 45.26 -7.64 18.39
N LEU A 194 45.25 -8.28 19.57
CA LEU A 194 45.82 -7.90 20.89
C LEU A 194 45.15 -6.78 21.70
#